data_AF-A0A0J8BD14-F1
#
_entry.id   AF-A0A0J8BD14-F1
#
_cell.length_a   1.000
_cell.length_b   1.000
_cell.length_c   1.000
_cell.angle_alpha   90.00
_cell.angle_beta   90.00
_cell.angle_gamma   90.00
#
_symmetry.space_group_name_H-M   'P 1'
#
loop_
_entity.id
_entity.type
_entity.pdbx_description
1 polymer ?
#
loop_
_entity_poly.entity_id
_entity_poly.type
_entity_poly.pdbx_seq_one_letter_code
_entity_poly.pdbx_strand_id
1 'polypeptide(L)'
;MEELERIQRRILERIAHLEFQLSLSSPSDDDDAANDATAERLSAILRVNGVNDFSFKVVPSDYYDRPLEARRHLLSAPSIHHLCKSIVLVNTQAQSHVIDCNNRNNSKFYVAVVQYTARFNAEMVKNYLYSLNEGKVPKKKFNLRLAPEELSNNLTGFGHNAVTCIGMKTDIPVILDEAIAKLSPDFFWLGGGEVYLKMGIRTSEFIQFVKPFVFSCSTA
;
A
#
# COMPACT_ATOMS: atom_id res chain seq x y z
N MET A 1 20.22 53.04 -15.71
CA MET A 1 20.57 52.83 -14.28
C MET A 1 19.36 52.27 -13.53
N GLU A 2 18.19 52.94 -13.57
CA GLU A 2 16.95 52.45 -12.95
C GLU A 2 16.46 51.06 -13.42
N GLU A 3 16.61 50.74 -14.70
CA GLU A 3 16.18 49.44 -15.23
C GLU A 3 17.02 48.28 -14.68
N LEU A 4 18.32 48.50 -14.50
CA LEU A 4 19.23 47.52 -13.91
C LEU A 4 18.90 47.28 -12.43
N GLU A 5 18.55 48.35 -11.68
CA GLU A 5 18.11 48.25 -10.29
C GLU A 5 16.76 47.54 -10.13
N ARG A 6 15.84 47.70 -11.09
CA ARG A 6 14.57 46.95 -11.11
C ARG A 6 14.79 45.47 -11.35
N ILE A 7 15.67 45.14 -12.30
CA ILE A 7 16.03 43.74 -12.60
C ILE A 7 16.72 43.10 -11.39
N GLN A 8 17.65 43.82 -10.75
CA GLN A 8 18.36 43.34 -9.57
C GLN A 8 17.40 43.07 -8.40
N ARG A 9 16.45 43.96 -8.13
CA ARG A 9 15.40 43.73 -7.12
C ARG A 9 14.57 42.47 -7.39
N ARG A 10 14.13 42.29 -8.64
CA ARG A 10 13.33 41.11 -9.02
C ARG A 10 14.11 39.81 -8.92
N ILE A 11 15.43 39.84 -9.16
CA ILE A 11 16.30 38.67 -8.98
C ILE A 11 16.45 38.34 -7.49
N LEU A 12 16.68 39.34 -6.64
CA LEU A 12 16.82 39.17 -5.20
C LEU A 12 15.53 38.62 -4.57
N GLU A 13 14.36 39.11 -4.98
CA GLU A 13 13.06 38.58 -4.52
C GLU A 13 12.87 37.11 -4.91
N ARG A 14 13.28 36.72 -6.12
CA ARG A 14 13.21 35.32 -6.58
C ARG A 14 14.18 34.43 -5.81
N ILE A 15 15.39 34.91 -5.52
CA ILE A 15 16.37 34.18 -4.71
C ILE A 15 15.82 33.98 -3.29
N ALA A 16 15.32 35.04 -2.65
CA ALA A 16 14.74 34.94 -1.31
C ALA A 16 13.55 33.97 -1.25
N HIS A 17 12.70 33.94 -2.29
CA HIS A 17 11.60 32.98 -2.39
C HIS A 17 12.11 31.53 -2.56
N LEU A 18 13.15 31.32 -3.36
CA LEU A 18 13.77 30.00 -3.56
C LEU A 18 14.49 29.52 -2.30
N GLU A 19 15.20 30.39 -1.59
CA GLU A 19 15.85 30.11 -0.30
C GLU A 19 14.81 29.76 0.77
N PHE A 20 13.69 30.48 0.81
CA PHE A 20 12.57 30.15 1.71
C PHE A 20 11.98 28.77 1.41
N GLN A 21 11.77 28.45 0.13
CA GLN A 21 11.32 27.11 -0.28
C GLN A 21 12.34 26.02 0.08
N LEU A 22 13.64 26.30 -0.07
CA LEU A 22 14.70 25.37 0.34
C LEU A 22 14.73 25.16 1.86
N SER A 23 14.50 26.23 2.64
CA SER A 23 14.49 26.17 4.10
C SER A 23 13.32 25.35 4.66
N LEU A 24 12.18 25.34 3.96
CA LEU A 24 11.02 24.48 4.26
C LEU A 24 11.26 23.02 3.88
N SER A 25 12.29 22.75 3.07
CA SER A 25 12.77 21.41 2.71
C SER A 25 14.05 21.00 3.46
N SER A 26 14.41 21.70 4.54
CA SER A 26 15.48 21.24 5.43
C SER A 26 15.01 19.96 6.15
N PRO A 27 15.68 18.82 5.97
CA PRO A 27 15.42 17.65 6.80
C PRO A 27 15.94 17.93 8.21
N SER A 28 15.12 17.67 9.22
CA SER A 28 15.61 17.57 10.59
C SER A 28 16.46 16.31 10.70
N ASP A 29 17.77 16.49 10.84
CA ASP A 29 18.87 15.52 10.69
C ASP A 29 18.90 14.31 11.67
N ASP A 30 17.81 13.94 12.34
CA ASP A 30 17.84 12.82 13.30
C ASP A 30 16.82 11.68 13.04
N ASP A 31 15.98 11.74 11.99
CA ASP A 31 15.00 10.68 11.67
C ASP A 31 15.08 10.12 10.21
N ASP A 32 15.93 10.68 9.34
CA ASP A 32 15.91 10.38 7.89
C ASP A 32 16.72 9.16 7.45
N ALA A 33 17.65 8.65 8.26
CA ALA A 33 18.49 7.52 7.87
C ALA A 33 17.70 6.19 7.75
N ALA A 34 16.58 6.04 8.46
CA ALA A 34 15.70 4.87 8.36
C ALA A 34 14.64 5.02 7.25
N ASN A 35 14.26 6.26 6.90
CA ASN A 35 13.27 6.57 5.85
C ASN A 35 13.72 6.05 4.48
N ASP A 36 15.03 6.07 4.22
CA ASP A 36 15.59 5.70 2.92
C ASP A 36 15.74 4.18 2.77
N ALA A 37 16.29 3.47 3.76
CA ALA A 37 16.64 2.06 3.61
C ALA A 37 15.44 1.14 3.25
N THR A 38 14.27 1.33 3.87
CA THR A 38 13.07 0.56 3.52
C THR A 38 12.56 0.95 2.12
N ALA A 39 12.51 2.23 1.79
CA ALA A 39 12.08 2.72 0.47
C ALA A 39 13.02 2.23 -0.65
N GLU A 40 14.34 2.30 -0.45
CA GLU A 40 15.37 1.81 -1.37
C GLU A 40 15.24 0.30 -1.60
N ARG A 41 15.14 -0.49 -0.52
CA ARG A 41 14.97 -1.94 -0.61
C ARG A 41 13.73 -2.31 -1.41
N LEU A 42 12.59 -1.69 -1.11
CA LEU A 42 11.34 -1.97 -1.84
C LEU A 42 11.40 -1.45 -3.29
N SER A 43 12.03 -0.30 -3.53
CA SER A 43 12.28 0.23 -4.88
C SER A 43 13.12 -0.73 -5.73
N ALA A 44 14.17 -1.32 -5.14
CA ALA A 44 15.00 -2.31 -5.82
C ALA A 44 14.19 -3.56 -6.21
N ILE A 45 13.36 -4.06 -5.30
CA ILE A 45 12.46 -5.19 -5.58
C ILE A 45 11.51 -4.86 -6.73
N LEU A 46 10.87 -3.69 -6.71
CA LEU A 46 9.94 -3.26 -7.76
C LEU A 46 10.62 -3.16 -9.13
N ARG A 47 11.75 -2.46 -9.21
CA ARG A 47 12.50 -2.26 -10.46
C ARG A 47 13.01 -3.57 -11.06
N VAL A 48 13.57 -4.46 -10.23
CA VAL A 48 14.04 -5.79 -10.70
C VAL A 48 12.89 -6.63 -11.27
N ASN A 49 11.66 -6.40 -10.82
CA ASN A 49 10.47 -7.09 -11.30
C ASN A 49 9.69 -6.31 -12.37
N GLY A 50 10.29 -5.27 -12.96
CA GLY A 50 9.72 -4.53 -14.08
C GLY A 50 8.62 -3.53 -13.72
N VAL A 51 8.45 -3.22 -12.43
CA VAL A 51 7.59 -2.12 -11.98
C VAL A 51 8.43 -0.85 -11.99
N ASN A 52 8.02 0.12 -12.79
CA ASN A 52 8.75 1.38 -13.02
C ASN A 52 7.96 2.60 -12.58
N ASP A 53 6.62 2.51 -12.53
CA ASP A 53 5.75 3.60 -12.12
C ASP A 53 5.27 3.41 -10.68
N PHE A 54 6.09 3.88 -9.76
CA PHE A 54 5.82 3.90 -8.34
C PHE A 54 6.49 5.12 -7.68
N SER A 55 5.98 5.49 -6.51
CA SER A 55 6.50 6.59 -5.70
C SER A 55 6.43 6.30 -4.22
N PHE A 56 7.42 6.71 -3.46
CA PHE A 56 7.37 6.71 -2.00
C PHE A 56 7.12 8.12 -1.48
N LYS A 57 6.33 8.23 -0.42
CA LYS A 57 6.07 9.51 0.25
C LYS A 57 6.04 9.32 1.76
N VAL A 58 6.84 10.13 2.45
CA VAL A 58 6.79 10.26 3.91
C VAL A 58 5.60 11.14 4.28
N VAL A 59 4.86 10.73 5.31
CA VAL A 59 3.70 11.43 5.86
C VAL A 59 3.93 11.77 7.33
N PRO A 60 3.30 12.84 7.85
CA PRO A 60 3.45 13.23 9.25
C PRO A 60 2.97 12.15 10.22
N SER A 61 3.45 12.18 11.46
CA SER A 61 3.12 11.19 12.50
C SER A 61 1.62 11.10 12.80
N ASP A 62 0.89 12.21 12.69
CA ASP A 62 -0.56 12.28 12.89
C ASP A 62 -1.38 11.86 11.65
N TYR A 63 -0.75 11.29 10.62
CA TYR A 63 -1.41 10.90 9.37
C TYR A 63 -2.66 10.03 9.58
N TYR A 64 -2.60 9.09 10.51
CA TYR A 64 -3.71 8.17 10.81
C TYR A 64 -4.80 8.78 11.70
N ASP A 65 -4.55 9.94 12.31
CA ASP A 65 -5.54 10.69 13.10
C ASP A 65 -6.34 11.66 12.22
N ARG A 66 -5.79 12.01 11.05
CA ARG A 66 -6.41 12.91 10.08
C ARG A 66 -7.57 12.26 9.32
N PRO A 67 -8.58 13.03 8.86
CA PRO A 67 -9.61 12.53 7.96
C PRO A 67 -9.04 12.11 6.60
N LEU A 68 -9.76 11.24 5.87
CA LEU A 68 -9.30 10.73 4.57
C LEU A 68 -8.99 11.84 3.56
N GLU A 69 -9.73 12.95 3.58
CA GLU A 69 -9.45 14.06 2.67
C GLU A 69 -8.11 14.74 2.94
N ALA A 70 -7.76 14.93 4.21
CA ALA A 70 -6.45 15.45 4.57
C ALA A 70 -5.33 14.49 4.16
N ARG A 71 -5.53 13.17 4.33
CA ARG A 71 -4.58 12.15 3.86
C ARG A 71 -4.43 12.15 2.35
N ARG A 72 -5.53 12.29 1.62
CA ARG A 72 -5.54 12.43 0.16
C ARG A 72 -4.71 13.63 -0.29
N HIS A 73 -4.91 14.78 0.34
CA HIS A 73 -4.10 15.98 0.07
C HIS A 73 -2.61 15.75 0.38
N LEU A 74 -2.29 15.15 1.52
CA LEU A 74 -0.90 14.83 1.90
C LEU A 74 -0.23 13.90 0.89
N LEU A 75 -0.97 13.00 0.25
CA LEU A 75 -0.43 12.09 -0.78
C LEU A 75 -0.56 12.62 -2.22
N SER A 76 -1.14 13.80 -2.41
CA SER A 76 -1.51 14.30 -3.75
C SER A 76 -2.36 13.28 -4.53
N ALA A 77 -3.16 12.47 -3.82
CA ALA A 77 -3.98 11.44 -4.42
C ALA A 77 -5.18 12.05 -5.17
N PRO A 78 -5.59 11.49 -6.33
CA PRO A 78 -6.70 12.03 -7.13
C PRO A 78 -8.03 12.07 -6.36
N SER A 79 -8.31 11.03 -5.57
CA SER A 79 -9.49 10.96 -4.70
C SER A 79 -9.21 10.08 -3.48
N ILE A 80 -10.09 10.11 -2.46
CA ILE A 80 -9.97 9.21 -1.30
C ILE A 80 -10.08 7.73 -1.68
N HIS A 81 -10.69 7.42 -2.83
CA HIS A 81 -10.77 6.07 -3.37
C HIS A 81 -9.41 5.53 -3.85
N HIS A 82 -8.41 6.40 -4.04
CA HIS A 82 -7.04 5.98 -4.35
C HIS A 82 -6.24 5.66 -3.08
N LEU A 83 -6.81 5.86 -1.89
CA LEU A 83 -6.19 5.48 -0.64
C LEU A 83 -6.63 4.06 -0.29
N CYS A 84 -5.69 3.12 -0.23
CA CYS A 84 -5.95 1.72 0.05
C CYS A 84 -5.21 1.24 1.30
N LYS A 85 -5.71 0.14 1.86
CA LYS A 85 -5.10 -0.58 2.97
C LYS A 85 -4.95 -2.06 2.61
N SER A 86 -3.87 -2.67 3.07
CA SER A 86 -3.69 -4.12 3.04
C SER A 86 -3.96 -4.71 4.42
N ILE A 87 -4.74 -5.78 4.46
CA ILE A 87 -5.08 -6.52 5.68
C ILE A 87 -4.66 -7.98 5.54
N VAL A 88 -3.96 -8.49 6.54
CA VAL A 88 -3.58 -9.90 6.59
C VAL A 88 -4.72 -10.72 7.19
N LEU A 89 -5.06 -11.81 6.51
CA LEU A 89 -6.12 -12.73 6.88
C LEU A 89 -5.52 -14.10 7.22
N VAL A 90 -6.12 -14.76 8.20
CA VAL A 90 -5.83 -16.15 8.57
C VAL A 90 -7.07 -17.02 8.36
N ASN A 91 -6.90 -18.14 7.67
CA ASN A 91 -7.91 -19.17 7.56
C ASN A 91 -7.89 -20.07 8.81
N THR A 92 -8.76 -19.74 9.76
CA THR A 92 -8.86 -20.43 11.06
C THR A 92 -9.44 -21.85 10.96
N GLN A 93 -10.10 -22.18 9.85
CA GLN A 93 -10.72 -23.49 9.61
C GLN A 93 -10.02 -24.30 8.52
N ALA A 94 -8.83 -23.87 8.09
CA ALA A 94 -8.01 -24.61 7.13
C ALA A 94 -7.80 -26.07 7.57
N GLN A 95 -7.63 -26.99 6.61
CA GLN A 95 -7.26 -28.37 6.92
C GLN A 95 -5.90 -28.42 7.62
N SER A 96 -5.64 -29.43 8.44
CA SER A 96 -4.43 -29.51 9.27
C SER A 96 -3.12 -29.51 8.47
N HIS A 97 -3.14 -30.00 7.22
CA HIS A 97 -1.98 -29.98 6.33
C HIS A 97 -1.78 -28.62 5.62
N VAL A 98 -2.75 -27.71 5.68
CA VAL A 98 -2.66 -26.37 5.10
C VAL A 98 -2.10 -25.43 6.17
N ILE A 99 -0.77 -25.35 6.21
CA ILE A 99 -0.02 -24.56 7.20
C ILE A 99 0.69 -23.35 6.59
N ASP A 100 0.79 -23.30 5.27
CA ASP A 100 1.57 -22.33 4.51
C ASP A 100 0.76 -21.62 3.41
N CYS A 101 1.46 -20.96 2.50
CA CYS A 101 0.92 -20.19 1.39
C CYS A 101 1.19 -20.81 0.00
N ASN A 102 1.64 -22.07 -0.06
CA ASN A 102 2.14 -22.67 -1.30
C ASN A 102 1.04 -22.92 -2.34
N ASN A 103 -0.18 -23.20 -1.90
CA ASN A 103 -1.34 -23.30 -2.77
C ASN A 103 -2.18 -22.02 -2.68
N ARG A 104 -2.03 -21.11 -3.65
CA ARG A 104 -2.75 -19.82 -3.68
C ARG A 104 -4.28 -19.99 -3.59
N ASN A 105 -4.84 -21.09 -4.08
CA ASN A 105 -6.29 -21.34 -4.04
C ASN A 105 -6.75 -21.89 -2.68
N ASN A 106 -5.84 -22.44 -1.86
CA ASN A 106 -6.14 -23.00 -0.54
C ASN A 106 -4.98 -22.74 0.44
N SER A 107 -4.68 -21.47 0.69
CA SER A 107 -3.61 -21.04 1.59
C SER A 107 -4.09 -20.82 3.01
N LYS A 108 -3.16 -20.92 3.97
CA LYS A 108 -3.43 -20.59 5.38
C LYS A 108 -3.63 -19.09 5.58
N PHE A 109 -2.93 -18.27 4.80
CA PHE A 109 -2.94 -16.81 4.91
C PHE A 109 -3.23 -16.16 3.57
N TYR A 110 -3.82 -14.96 3.61
CA TYR A 110 -4.08 -14.11 2.45
C TYR A 110 -3.85 -12.65 2.84
N VAL A 111 -3.49 -11.80 1.88
CA VAL A 111 -3.53 -10.34 2.06
C VAL A 111 -4.64 -9.79 1.18
N ALA A 112 -5.58 -9.04 1.75
CA ALA A 112 -6.59 -8.33 0.96
C ALA A 112 -6.26 -6.83 0.90
N VAL A 113 -6.27 -6.27 -0.30
CA VAL A 113 -6.07 -4.84 -0.58
C VAL A 113 -7.42 -4.23 -0.95
N VAL A 114 -7.90 -3.30 -0.12
CA VAL A 114 -9.19 -2.64 -0.27
C VAL A 114 -9.02 -1.13 -0.09
N GLN A 115 -9.94 -0.34 -0.66
CA GLN A 115 -9.96 1.11 -0.46
C GLN A 115 -10.30 1.45 1.00
N TYR A 116 -9.79 2.56 1.54
CA TYR A 116 -10.15 3.03 2.88
C TYR A 116 -11.63 3.37 3.01
N THR A 117 -12.26 3.74 1.89
CA THR A 117 -13.69 4.03 1.80
C THR A 117 -14.57 2.79 1.80
N ALA A 118 -13.98 1.59 1.63
CA ALA A 118 -14.73 0.35 1.51
C ALA A 118 -14.56 -0.53 2.76
N ARG A 119 -15.56 -1.37 3.00
CA ARG A 119 -15.55 -2.38 4.05
C ARG A 119 -15.24 -3.75 3.46
N PHE A 120 -14.14 -4.36 3.90
CA PHE A 120 -13.79 -5.72 3.53
C PHE A 120 -14.92 -6.73 3.86
N ASN A 121 -15.17 -7.67 2.93
CA ASN A 121 -16.20 -8.69 3.05
C ASN A 121 -15.59 -10.11 2.99
N ALA A 122 -15.44 -10.73 4.16
CA ALA A 122 -14.88 -12.08 4.28
C ALA A 122 -15.72 -13.18 3.60
N GLU A 123 -17.04 -13.01 3.50
CA GLU A 123 -17.92 -14.01 2.87
C GLU A 123 -17.73 -14.02 1.34
N MET A 124 -17.50 -12.85 0.73
CA MET A 124 -17.18 -12.76 -0.71
C MET A 124 -15.87 -13.49 -1.03
N VAL A 125 -14.82 -13.28 -0.22
CA VAL A 125 -13.55 -14.00 -0.40
C VAL A 125 -13.72 -15.51 -0.20
N LYS A 126 -14.45 -15.92 0.85
CA LYS A 126 -14.76 -17.33 1.11
C LYS A 126 -15.48 -17.98 -0.08
N ASN A 127 -16.48 -17.31 -0.66
CA ASN A 127 -17.22 -17.82 -1.81
C ASN A 127 -16.31 -17.95 -3.04
N TYR A 128 -15.47 -16.95 -3.28
CA TYR A 128 -14.51 -16.94 -4.37
C TYR A 128 -13.51 -18.10 -4.24
N LEU A 129 -12.82 -18.24 -3.09
CA LEU A 129 -11.87 -19.33 -2.86
C LEU A 129 -12.53 -20.71 -2.96
N TYR A 130 -13.75 -20.86 -2.44
CA TYR A 130 -14.51 -22.10 -2.58
C TYR A 130 -14.74 -22.46 -4.07
N SER A 131 -15.11 -21.48 -4.89
CA SER A 131 -15.30 -21.68 -6.33
C SER A 131 -14.00 -22.07 -7.05
N LEU A 132 -12.86 -21.47 -6.68
CA LEU A 132 -11.54 -21.81 -7.22
C LEU A 132 -11.06 -23.23 -6.89
N ASN A 133 -11.64 -23.85 -5.87
CA ASN A 133 -11.33 -25.23 -5.49
C ASN A 133 -12.29 -26.25 -6.11
N GLU A 134 -13.21 -25.82 -7.01
CA GLU A 134 -14.13 -26.71 -7.74
C GLU A 134 -14.93 -27.65 -6.81
N GLY A 135 -15.24 -27.20 -5.59
CA GLY A 135 -15.93 -28.00 -4.58
C GLY A 135 -15.09 -29.08 -3.89
N LYS A 136 -13.81 -29.27 -4.26
CA LYS A 136 -12.89 -30.25 -3.64
C LYS A 136 -12.60 -29.94 -2.18
N VAL A 137 -12.57 -28.66 -1.82
CA VAL A 137 -12.42 -28.20 -0.43
C VAL A 137 -13.79 -27.77 0.11
N PRO A 138 -14.29 -28.36 1.21
CA PRO A 138 -15.59 -27.98 1.75
C PRO A 138 -15.65 -26.50 2.13
N LYS A 139 -16.72 -25.79 1.77
CA LYS A 139 -16.88 -24.34 2.00
C LYS A 139 -16.60 -23.89 3.44
N LYS A 140 -16.94 -24.72 4.44
CA LYS A 140 -16.67 -24.46 5.88
C LYS A 140 -15.19 -24.37 6.25
N LYS A 141 -14.30 -24.86 5.38
CA LYS A 141 -12.84 -24.82 5.54
C LYS A 141 -12.22 -23.48 5.14
N PHE A 142 -13.03 -22.53 4.67
CA PHE A 142 -12.62 -21.16 4.41
C PHE A 142 -13.28 -20.23 5.45
N ASN A 143 -12.65 -20.08 6.62
CA ASN A 143 -13.06 -19.11 7.65
C ASN A 143 -11.96 -18.08 7.86
N LEU A 144 -11.98 -17.06 6.98
CA LEU A 144 -11.00 -15.98 6.98
C LEU A 144 -11.33 -14.96 8.07
N ARG A 145 -10.33 -14.70 8.92
CA ARG A 145 -10.38 -13.71 10.00
C ARG A 145 -9.16 -12.80 9.88
N LEU A 146 -9.23 -11.58 10.42
CA LEU A 146 -8.06 -10.74 10.54
C LEU A 146 -6.98 -11.49 11.35
N ALA A 147 -5.76 -11.50 10.84
CA ALA A 147 -4.63 -12.05 11.57
C ALA A 147 -4.34 -11.17 12.80
N PRO A 148 -3.97 -11.75 13.95
CA PRO A 148 -3.38 -10.99 15.04
C PRO A 148 -2.16 -10.19 14.57
N GLU A 149 -1.91 -9.05 15.19
CA GLU A 149 -0.84 -8.12 14.77
C GLU A 149 0.54 -8.78 14.77
N GLU A 150 0.88 -9.51 15.84
CA GLU A 150 2.15 -10.24 15.94
C GLU A 150 2.32 -11.23 14.78
N LEU A 151 1.26 -11.97 14.44
CA LEU A 151 1.27 -12.91 13.32
C LEU A 151 1.42 -12.18 11.98
N SER A 152 0.70 -11.06 11.79
CA SER A 152 0.84 -10.21 10.61
C SER A 152 2.28 -9.71 10.45
N ASN A 153 2.90 -9.23 11.53
CA ASN A 153 4.28 -8.73 11.51
C ASN A 153 5.28 -9.87 11.23
N ASN A 154 5.10 -11.04 11.83
CA ASN A 154 5.96 -12.20 11.58
C ASN A 154 5.89 -12.67 10.11
N LEU A 155 4.69 -12.69 9.53
CA LEU A 155 4.47 -13.13 8.15
C LEU A 155 4.93 -12.09 7.12
N THR A 156 4.63 -10.81 7.34
CA THR A 156 4.88 -9.75 6.36
C THR A 156 6.23 -9.07 6.58
N GLY A 157 6.72 -8.99 7.81
CA GLY A 157 7.86 -8.16 8.19
C GLY A 157 7.52 -6.69 8.42
N PHE A 158 6.23 -6.33 8.44
CA PHE A 158 5.78 -4.95 8.60
C PHE A 158 4.82 -4.81 9.79
N GLY A 159 4.99 -3.72 10.53
CA GLY A 159 4.13 -3.40 11.67
C GLY A 159 2.71 -2.98 11.30
N HIS A 160 1.88 -2.75 12.32
CA HIS A 160 0.56 -2.17 12.14
C HIS A 160 0.64 -0.88 11.30
N ASN A 161 -0.32 -0.67 10.40
CA ASN A 161 -0.37 0.50 9.51
C ASN A 161 0.81 0.67 8.53
N ALA A 162 1.74 -0.28 8.47
CA ALA A 162 2.90 -0.27 7.59
C ALA A 162 2.85 -1.35 6.50
N VAL A 163 1.97 -2.35 6.67
CA VAL A 163 1.86 -3.52 5.77
C VAL A 163 1.76 -3.08 4.31
N THR A 164 2.58 -3.73 3.49
CA THR A 164 2.55 -3.65 2.02
C THR A 164 2.63 -5.05 1.44
N CYS A 165 2.27 -5.19 0.16
CA CYS A 165 2.31 -6.48 -0.54
C CYS A 165 3.68 -6.78 -1.17
N ILE A 166 4.66 -5.90 -0.99
CA ILE A 166 5.97 -5.96 -1.64
C ILE A 166 7.05 -6.25 -0.60
N GLY A 167 7.95 -7.19 -0.90
CA GLY A 167 9.07 -7.50 -0.02
C GLY A 167 8.66 -8.10 1.33
N MET A 168 7.53 -8.83 1.36
CA MET A 168 7.07 -9.58 2.52
C MET A 168 8.03 -10.75 2.85
N LYS A 169 8.13 -11.13 4.12
CA LYS A 169 8.92 -12.31 4.55
C LYS A 169 8.35 -13.63 4.03
N THR A 170 7.03 -13.70 3.89
CA THR A 170 6.29 -14.83 3.34
C THR A 170 5.64 -14.43 2.02
N ASP A 171 5.68 -15.30 1.00
CA ASP A 171 4.93 -15.11 -0.23
C ASP A 171 3.44 -15.42 0.00
N ILE A 172 2.70 -14.40 0.49
CA ILE A 172 1.27 -14.52 0.81
C ILE A 172 0.44 -14.16 -0.43
N PRO A 173 -0.53 -14.99 -0.85
CA PRO A 173 -1.39 -14.67 -1.97
C PRO A 173 -2.19 -13.39 -1.71
N VAL A 174 -2.16 -12.49 -2.67
CA VAL A 174 -2.82 -11.20 -2.60
C VAL A 174 -4.19 -11.26 -3.28
N ILE A 175 -5.16 -10.63 -2.65
CA ILE A 175 -6.49 -10.34 -3.18
C ILE A 175 -6.55 -8.83 -3.37
N LEU A 176 -6.86 -8.37 -4.58
CA LEU A 176 -7.05 -6.97 -4.91
C LEU A 176 -8.53 -6.73 -5.16
N ASP A 177 -9.12 -5.78 -4.45
CA ASP A 177 -10.51 -5.40 -4.73
C ASP A 177 -10.65 -4.84 -6.14
N GLU A 178 -11.66 -5.33 -6.86
CA GLU A 178 -11.92 -4.95 -8.25
C GLU A 178 -12.14 -3.44 -8.43
N ALA A 179 -12.65 -2.73 -7.43
CA ALA A 179 -12.80 -1.27 -7.51
C ALA A 179 -11.45 -0.55 -7.66
N ILE A 180 -10.37 -1.11 -7.11
CA ILE A 180 -9.01 -0.57 -7.25
C ILE A 180 -8.51 -0.77 -8.69
N ALA A 181 -8.74 -1.95 -9.26
CA ALA A 181 -8.39 -2.26 -10.65
C ALA A 181 -9.13 -1.39 -11.68
N LYS A 182 -10.21 -0.71 -11.27
CA LYS A 182 -11.04 0.19 -12.09
C LYS A 182 -10.78 1.67 -11.81
N LEU A 183 -9.79 2.01 -10.98
CA LEU A 183 -9.47 3.41 -10.67
C LEU A 183 -9.03 4.18 -11.92
N SER A 184 -9.41 5.45 -11.95
CA SER A 184 -8.96 6.43 -12.93
C SER A 184 -8.53 7.70 -12.19
N PRO A 185 -7.25 8.10 -12.26
CA PRO A 185 -6.16 7.44 -12.98
C PRO A 185 -5.78 6.06 -12.41
N ASP A 186 -5.07 5.27 -13.23
CA ASP A 186 -4.58 3.91 -12.93
C ASP A 186 -3.43 3.94 -11.90
N PHE A 187 -3.75 4.30 -10.66
CA PHE A 187 -2.78 4.44 -9.59
C PHE A 187 -3.47 4.31 -8.23
N PHE A 188 -2.78 3.79 -7.21
CA PHE A 188 -3.29 3.82 -5.84
C PHE A 188 -2.16 3.86 -4.82
N TRP A 189 -2.50 4.27 -3.60
CA TRP A 189 -1.60 4.37 -2.46
C TRP A 189 -1.89 3.29 -1.42
N LEU A 190 -0.84 2.72 -0.83
CA LEU A 190 -0.91 1.73 0.23
C LEU A 190 0.22 1.96 1.26
N GLY A 191 0.30 1.11 2.28
CA GLY A 191 1.44 1.13 3.21
C GLY A 191 2.77 0.99 2.46
N GLY A 192 3.80 1.70 2.92
CA GLY A 192 5.12 1.72 2.29
C GLY A 192 6.17 0.86 2.99
N GLY A 193 5.76 0.01 3.93
CA GLY A 193 6.69 -0.78 4.76
C GLY A 193 7.01 -0.14 6.11
N GLU A 194 6.73 1.15 6.29
CA GLU A 194 6.82 1.86 7.58
C GLU A 194 5.52 2.64 7.86
N VAL A 195 5.29 2.98 9.13
CA VAL A 195 4.06 3.67 9.56
C VAL A 195 3.94 5.05 8.91
N TYR A 196 5.04 5.78 8.78
CA TYR A 196 5.11 7.10 8.15
C TYR A 196 5.39 7.03 6.64
N LEU A 197 5.60 5.84 6.07
CA LEU A 197 5.94 5.68 4.65
C LEU A 197 4.73 5.17 3.87
N LYS A 198 4.44 5.78 2.72
CA LYS A 198 3.37 5.38 1.81
C LYS A 198 3.95 5.09 0.43
N MET A 199 3.47 4.03 -0.18
CA MET A 199 3.86 3.63 -1.53
C MET A 199 2.68 3.84 -2.46
N GLY A 200 2.88 4.67 -3.47
CA GLY A 200 2.01 4.82 -4.62
C GLY A 200 2.52 3.92 -5.74
N ILE A 201 1.62 3.26 -6.46
CA ILE A 201 1.98 2.35 -7.57
C ILE A 201 0.90 2.36 -8.64
N ARG A 202 1.32 2.27 -9.91
CA ARG A 202 0.43 2.04 -11.04
C ARG A 202 -0.27 0.70 -10.91
N THR A 203 -1.60 0.67 -10.97
CA THR A 203 -2.38 -0.55 -10.68
C THR A 203 -2.09 -1.65 -11.69
N SER A 204 -1.94 -1.31 -12.97
CA SER A 204 -1.60 -2.30 -14.01
C SER A 204 -0.27 -3.01 -13.73
N GLU A 205 0.77 -2.28 -13.31
CA GLU A 205 2.09 -2.84 -13.00
C GLU A 205 2.05 -3.66 -11.70
N PHE A 206 1.31 -3.18 -10.69
CA PHE A 206 1.06 -3.96 -9.47
C PHE A 206 0.41 -5.30 -9.80
N ILE A 207 -0.63 -5.32 -10.66
CA ILE A 207 -1.31 -6.55 -11.05
C ILE A 207 -0.37 -7.50 -11.80
N GLN A 208 0.44 -6.98 -12.72
CA GLN A 208 1.40 -7.79 -13.49
C GLN A 208 2.47 -8.43 -12.60
N PHE A 209 2.99 -7.67 -11.62
CA PHE A 209 4.02 -8.15 -10.71
C PHE A 209 3.45 -9.10 -9.64
N VAL A 210 2.47 -8.63 -8.87
CA VAL A 210 1.94 -9.34 -7.69
C VAL A 210 1.00 -10.49 -8.07
N LYS A 211 0.42 -10.44 -9.28
CA LYS A 211 -0.54 -11.41 -9.82
C LYS A 211 -1.70 -11.68 -8.84
N PRO A 212 -2.35 -10.66 -8.27
CA PRO A 212 -3.37 -10.85 -7.26
C PRO A 212 -4.60 -11.55 -7.84
N PHE A 213 -5.42 -12.15 -6.97
CA PHE A 213 -6.80 -12.44 -7.32
C PHE A 213 -7.57 -11.12 -7.40
N VAL A 214 -8.19 -10.83 -8.55
CA VAL A 214 -8.96 -9.60 -8.76
C VAL A 214 -10.44 -9.93 -8.82
N PHE A 215 -11.18 -9.52 -7.79
CA PHE A 215 -12.63 -9.64 -7.72
C PHE A 215 -13.18 -8.68 -6.65
N SER A 216 -14.49 -8.44 -6.66
CA SER A 216 -15.13 -7.63 -5.62
C SER A 216 -15.05 -8.35 -4.27
N CYS A 217 -14.27 -7.80 -3.34
CA CYS A 217 -14.07 -8.37 -2.00
C CYS A 217 -14.43 -7.39 -0.88
N SER A 218 -15.08 -6.29 -1.22
CA SER A 218 -15.54 -5.25 -0.32
C SER A 218 -16.91 -4.71 -0.72
N THR A 219 -17.55 -4.01 0.21
CA THR A 219 -18.77 -3.24 -0.02
C THR A 219 -18.47 -1.76 0.21
N ALA A 220 -19.12 -0.89 -0.56
CA ALA A 220 -19.12 0.55 -0.31
C ALA A 220 -19.74 0.90 1.06
#